data_AF-A0A7C5JXB4-F1
#
_entry.id   AF-A0A7C5JXB4-F1
#
_cell.length_a   1.000
_cell.length_b   1.000
_cell.length_c   1.000
_cell.angle_alpha   90.00
_cell.angle_beta   90.00
_cell.angle_gamma   90.00
#
_symmetry.space_group_name_H-M   'P 1'
#
loop_
_entity.id
_entity.type
_entity.pdbx_description
1 polymer ?
#
loop_
_entity_poly.entity_id
_entity_poly.type
_entity_poly.pdbx_seq_one_letter_code
_entity_poly.pdbx_strand_id
1 'polypeptide(L)'
;YLWLRPLKTKGKGMTPFGNIEGGLPHYRYGAIFNGGKAELFGKTFEPNEALPNGVGIFKANFEVFANGRKVKGVGVYCNERRVKLIGGDFEVGEVVEIRIV
;
A
#
# COMPACT_ATOMS: atom_id res chain seq x y z
N TYR A 1 0.54 2.89 15.31
CA TYR A 1 0.95 2.63 13.92
C TYR A 1 2.46 2.60 13.89
N LEU A 2 3.07 1.91 12.93
CA LEU A 2 4.52 1.81 12.80
C LEU A 2 4.96 2.21 11.39
N TRP A 3 6.16 2.75 11.25
CA TRP A 3 6.75 3.05 9.95
C TRP A 3 7.70 1.93 9.56
N LEU A 4 7.31 1.16 8.55
CA LEU A 4 8.09 0.07 8.01
C LEU A 4 9.06 0.61 6.97
N ARG A 5 10.35 0.37 7.19
CA ARG A 5 11.37 0.57 6.17
C ARG A 5 11.41 -0.66 5.25
N PRO A 6 11.15 -0.53 3.94
CA PRO A 6 11.24 -1.66 3.03
C PRO A 6 12.66 -2.22 2.99
N LEU A 7 12.79 -3.53 3.19
CA LEU A 7 14.08 -4.23 3.06
C LEU A 7 14.35 -4.68 1.62
N LYS A 8 13.30 -4.84 0.81
CA LYS A 8 13.38 -5.17 -0.62
C LYS A 8 12.77 -4.02 -1.42
N THR A 9 13.61 -3.21 -2.08
CA THR A 9 13.16 -2.12 -2.94
C THR A 9 13.46 -2.45 -4.40
N LYS A 10 12.46 -2.99 -5.13
CA LYS A 10 12.57 -3.24 -6.57
C LYS A 10 11.77 -2.25 -7.45
N GLY A 11 11.03 -1.31 -6.85
CA GLY A 11 10.10 -0.44 -7.59
C GLY A 11 10.78 0.72 -8.34
N LYS A 12 10.31 0.98 -9.57
CA LYS A 12 10.47 2.26 -10.29
C LYS A 12 9.23 3.11 -9.98
N GLY A 13 9.36 4.22 -9.27
CA GLY A 13 8.25 5.13 -8.97
C GLY A 13 8.47 5.98 -7.72
N MET A 14 7.45 6.76 -7.34
CA MET A 14 7.55 7.72 -6.23
C MET A 14 7.49 7.02 -4.86
N THR A 15 6.93 5.80 -4.80
CA THR A 15 6.90 4.90 -3.63
C THR A 15 7.62 3.58 -3.91
N PRO A 16 7.89 2.74 -2.89
CA PRO A 16 8.36 1.36 -3.11
C PRO A 16 7.39 0.50 -3.93
N PHE A 17 6.12 0.93 -4.06
CA PHE A 17 5.03 0.28 -4.78
C PHE A 17 4.64 1.08 -6.04
N GLY A 18 5.56 1.85 -6.59
CA GLY A 18 5.31 2.65 -7.78
C GLY A 18 4.56 3.94 -7.45
N ASN A 19 3.34 4.07 -7.95
CA ASN A 19 2.59 5.33 -8.02
C ASN A 19 1.23 5.26 -7.29
N ILE A 20 1.19 4.52 -6.18
CA ILE A 20 -0.01 4.29 -5.36
C ILE A 20 -0.01 5.21 -4.14
N GLU A 21 -1.19 5.69 -3.75
CA GLU A 21 -1.43 6.35 -2.47
C GLU A 21 -2.72 5.87 -1.79
N GLY A 22 -2.70 5.81 -0.46
CA GLY A 22 -3.89 5.59 0.35
C GLY A 22 -3.62 4.87 1.67
N GLY A 23 -4.61 4.92 2.56
CA GLY A 23 -4.69 4.08 3.77
C GLY A 23 -5.59 2.87 3.50
N LEU A 24 -5.00 1.74 3.14
CA LEU A 24 -5.65 0.58 2.54
C LEU A 24 -5.68 -0.62 3.51
N PRO A 25 -6.79 -1.34 3.68
CA PRO A 25 -8.14 -1.03 3.21
C PRO A 25 -8.89 -0.07 4.15
N HIS A 26 -8.20 0.61 5.09
CA HIS A 26 -8.84 1.42 6.13
C HIS A 26 -9.86 2.44 5.58
N TYR A 27 -9.51 3.14 4.50
CA TYR A 27 -10.40 4.08 3.80
C TYR A 27 -11.19 3.45 2.65
N ARG A 28 -11.06 2.15 2.42
CA ARG A 28 -11.74 1.35 1.38
C ARG A 28 -11.44 1.71 -0.08
N TYR A 29 -10.60 2.71 -0.33
CA TYR A 29 -10.13 3.08 -1.68
C TYR A 29 -8.66 3.49 -1.65
N GLY A 30 -8.03 3.47 -2.83
CA GLY A 30 -6.71 4.05 -3.08
C GLY A 30 -6.65 4.80 -4.41
N ALA A 31 -5.59 5.56 -4.60
CA ALA A 31 -5.33 6.34 -5.80
C ALA A 31 -4.10 5.82 -6.55
N ILE A 32 -4.15 5.90 -7.88
CA ILE A 32 -3.10 5.53 -8.82
C ILE A 32 -2.76 6.76 -9.67
N PHE A 33 -1.57 7.32 -9.48
CA PHE A 33 -1.19 8.60 -10.08
C PHE A 33 -0.74 8.55 -11.55
N ASN A 34 -0.81 7.39 -12.21
CA ASN A 34 -0.52 7.25 -13.64
C ASN A 34 -1.76 6.84 -14.46
N GLY A 35 -2.94 6.79 -13.83
CA GLY A 35 -4.20 6.38 -14.46
C GLY A 35 -4.26 4.92 -14.92
N GLY A 36 -3.20 4.14 -14.71
CA GLY A 36 -3.03 2.78 -15.19
C GLY A 36 -3.06 1.75 -14.08
N LYS A 37 -2.34 0.64 -14.28
CA LYS A 37 -2.21 -0.41 -13.26
C LYS A 37 -1.17 -0.04 -12.23
N ALA A 38 -1.35 -0.53 -11.01
CA ALA A 38 -0.35 -0.41 -9.97
C ALA A 38 -0.19 -1.72 -9.20
N GLU A 39 1.01 -1.95 -8.67
CA GLU A 39 1.34 -3.17 -7.93
C GLU A 39 1.59 -2.83 -6.46
N LEU A 40 0.85 -3.47 -5.56
CA LEU A 40 1.01 -3.34 -4.11
C LEU A 40 1.23 -4.73 -3.52
N PHE A 41 2.37 -4.94 -2.87
CA PHE A 41 2.76 -6.23 -2.28
C PHE A 41 2.56 -7.44 -3.21
N GLY A 42 2.89 -7.30 -4.50
CA GLY A 42 2.75 -8.37 -5.50
C GLY A 42 1.34 -8.57 -6.06
N LYS A 43 0.35 -7.78 -5.63
CA LYS A 43 -1.00 -7.79 -6.20
C LYS A 43 -1.18 -6.59 -7.12
N THR A 44 -1.71 -6.84 -8.31
CA THR A 44 -2.04 -5.80 -9.29
C THR A 44 -3.43 -5.23 -9.02
N PHE A 45 -3.53 -3.91 -9.06
CA PHE A 45 -4.77 -3.15 -8.95
C PHE A 45 -4.99 -2.35 -10.23
N GLU A 46 -6.24 -2.27 -10.64
CA GLU A 46 -6.70 -1.47 -11.77
C GLU A 46 -7.73 -0.45 -11.27
N PRO A 47 -7.76 0.75 -11.85
CA PRO A 47 -8.70 1.78 -11.45
C PRO A 47 -10.13 1.36 -11.81
N ASN A 48 -11.05 1.57 -10.88
CA ASN A 48 -12.49 1.47 -11.11
C ASN A 48 -13.05 2.74 -11.74
N GLU A 49 -12.40 3.88 -11.51
CA GLU A 49 -12.77 5.19 -12.00
C GLU A 49 -11.49 5.93 -12.40
N ALA A 50 -11.52 6.64 -13.53
CA ALA A 50 -10.45 7.53 -13.96
C ALA A 50 -10.94 8.98 -13.90
N LEU A 51 -10.20 9.82 -13.17
CA LEU A 51 -10.51 11.24 -13.04
C LEU A 51 -9.94 12.03 -14.24
N PRO A 52 -10.51 13.21 -14.59
CA PRO A 52 -10.03 14.03 -15.71
C PRO A 52 -8.57 14.48 -15.61
N ASN A 53 -7.99 14.47 -14.41
CA ASN A 53 -6.58 14.80 -14.16
C ASN A 53 -5.63 13.60 -14.30
N GLY A 54 -6.12 12.45 -14.76
CA GLY A 54 -5.33 11.22 -14.95
C GLY A 54 -5.12 10.39 -13.69
N VAL A 55 -5.73 10.74 -12.56
CA VAL A 55 -5.69 9.90 -11.34
C VAL A 55 -6.74 8.80 -11.44
N GLY A 56 -6.32 7.56 -11.23
CA GLY A 56 -7.22 6.41 -11.14
C GLY A 56 -7.61 6.11 -9.69
N ILE A 57 -8.89 5.90 -9.40
CA ILE A 57 -9.38 5.47 -8.08
C ILE A 57 -9.74 3.99 -8.14
N PHE A 58 -9.26 3.20 -7.17
CA PHE A 58 -9.58 1.77 -7.06
C PHE A 58 -10.13 1.41 -5.69
N LYS A 59 -10.97 0.37 -5.63
CA LYS A 59 -11.50 -0.20 -4.39
C LYS A 59 -10.45 -1.07 -3.69
N ALA A 60 -10.23 -0.81 -2.40
CA ALA A 60 -9.33 -1.57 -1.55
C ALA A 60 -10.08 -2.70 -0.84
N ASN A 61 -10.52 -3.71 -1.61
CA ASN A 61 -11.24 -4.89 -1.09
C ASN A 61 -10.28 -6.06 -0.88
N PHE A 62 -9.39 -5.92 0.09
CA PHE A 62 -8.44 -6.95 0.46
C PHE A 62 -8.13 -6.88 1.95
N GLU A 63 -7.62 -7.96 2.50
CA GLU A 63 -7.13 -8.02 3.86
C GLU A 63 -5.62 -7.84 3.89
N VAL A 64 -5.09 -7.32 5.00
CA VAL A 64 -3.65 -7.13 5.18
C VAL A 64 -3.19 -7.96 6.37
N PHE A 65 -2.11 -8.70 6.16
CA PHE A 65 -1.47 -9.52 7.16
C PHE A 65 -0.02 -9.07 7.33
N ALA A 66 0.44 -9.02 8.58
CA ALA A 66 1.84 -8.79 8.94
C ALA A 66 2.30 -9.99 9.79
N ASN A 67 3.34 -10.71 9.34
CA ASN A 67 3.80 -11.96 9.98
C ASN A 67 2.64 -12.95 10.25
N GLY A 68 1.71 -13.10 9.30
CA GLY A 68 0.53 -13.97 9.41
C GLY A 68 -0.60 -13.44 10.30
N ARG A 69 -0.43 -12.30 10.97
CA ARG A 69 -1.46 -11.67 11.82
C ARG A 69 -2.23 -10.63 11.01
N LYS A 70 -3.57 -10.72 11.03
CA LYS A 70 -4.43 -9.72 10.38
C LYS A 70 -4.24 -8.35 11.06
N VAL A 71 -3.98 -7.32 10.27
CA VAL A 71 -3.86 -5.93 10.72
C VAL A 71 -4.97 -5.06 10.12
N LYS A 72 -5.09 -3.81 10.57
CA LYS A 72 -6.12 -2.89 10.05
C LYS A 72 -5.82 -2.38 8.64
N GLY A 73 -4.53 -2.35 8.27
CA GLY A 73 -4.11 -1.95 6.93
C GLY A 73 -2.70 -1.39 6.85
N VAL A 74 -2.44 -0.71 5.74
CA VAL A 74 -1.20 -0.01 5.40
C VAL A 74 -1.50 1.39 4.87
N GLY A 75 -0.64 2.35 5.15
CA GLY A 75 -0.59 3.64 4.47
C GLY A 75 0.59 3.66 3.50
N VAL A 76 0.31 3.99 2.24
CA VAL A 76 1.31 4.23 1.20
C VAL A 76 1.13 5.67 0.73
N TYR A 77 2.23 6.41 0.56
CA TYR A 77 2.21 7.82 0.18
C TYR A 77 3.21 8.06 -0.93
N CYS A 78 2.83 8.82 -1.96
CA CYS A 78 3.65 9.04 -3.15
C CYS A 78 5.03 9.64 -2.85
N ASN A 79 5.18 10.40 -1.79
CA ASN A 79 6.44 11.06 -1.41
C ASN A 79 7.14 10.41 -0.21
N GLU A 80 6.73 9.19 0.19
CA GLU A 80 7.28 8.50 1.35
C GLU A 80 7.79 7.11 0.95
N ARG A 81 9.04 6.82 1.32
CA ARG A 81 9.68 5.52 1.03
C ARG A 81 9.29 4.45 2.04
N ARG A 82 8.67 4.83 3.15
CA ARG A 82 8.20 3.92 4.20
C ARG A 82 6.74 3.55 3.99
N VAL A 83 6.33 2.43 4.59
CA VAL A 83 4.91 2.04 4.68
C VAL A 83 4.43 2.27 6.10
N LYS A 84 3.27 2.90 6.26
CA LYS A 84 2.64 3.04 7.56
C LYS A 84 1.83 1.78 7.89
N LEU A 85 2.30 0.93 8.78
CA LEU A 85 1.51 -0.21 9.26
C LEU A 85 0.44 0.26 10.26
N ILE A 86 -0.82 -0.10 10.01
CA ILE A 86 -1.96 0.29 10.83
C ILE A 86 -2.47 -0.94 11.60
N GLY A 87 -2.27 -0.93 12.92
CA GLY A 87 -2.64 -2.05 13.80
C GLY A 87 -1.53 -3.11 13.90
N GLY A 88 -1.83 -4.14 14.69
CA GLY A 88 -0.82 -5.10 15.15
C GLY A 88 -0.08 -4.62 16.40
N ASP A 89 0.59 -5.57 17.05
CA ASP A 89 1.44 -5.33 18.21
C ASP A 89 2.82 -5.90 17.85
N PHE A 90 3.72 -5.00 17.46
CA PHE A 90 5.03 -5.27 16.88
C PHE A 90 6.03 -4.30 17.49
N GLU A 91 7.29 -4.74 17.59
CA GLU A 91 8.35 -3.95 18.21
C GLU A 91 9.19 -3.18 17.20
N VAL A 92 9.82 -2.08 17.67
CA VAL A 92 10.78 -1.34 16.84
C VAL A 92 12.00 -2.22 16.58
N GLY A 93 12.33 -2.42 15.31
CA GLY A 93 13.44 -3.27 14.88
C GLY A 93 13.00 -4.66 14.42
N GLU A 94 11.74 -5.05 14.68
CA GLU A 94 11.19 -6.30 14.19
C GLU A 94 11.10 -6.31 12.65
N VAL A 95 11.44 -7.45 12.04
CA VAL A 95 11.26 -7.67 10.60
C VAL A 95 9.87 -8.24 10.36
N VAL A 96 9.07 -7.53 9.57
CA VAL A 96 7.71 -7.95 9.22
C VAL A 96 7.59 -8.27 7.74
N GLU A 97 6.94 -9.39 7.44
CA GLU A 97 6.47 -9.73 6.10
C GLU A 97 5.01 -9.29 5.96
N ILE A 98 4.76 -8.41 4.98
CA ILE A 98 3.42 -7.95 4.65
C ILE A 98 2.87 -8.75 3.49
N ARG A 99 1.65 -9.26 3.66
CA ARG A 99 0.88 -9.95 2.63
C ARG A 99 -0.51 -9.34 2.54
N ILE A 100 -1.03 -9.23 1.32
CA ILE A 100 -2.42 -8.87 1.09
C ILE A 100 -3.16 -10.00 0.41
N VAL A 101 -4.42 -10.22 0.82
CA VAL A 101 -5.29 -11.31 0.34
C VAL A 101 -6.54 -10.71 -0.27
#